data_AF-A0A7S3MGB5-F1
#
_entry.id   AF-A0A7S3MGB5-F1
#
_cell.length_a   1.000
_cell.length_b   1.000
_cell.length_c   1.000
_cell.angle_alpha   90.00
_cell.angle_beta   90.00
_cell.angle_gamma   90.00
#
_symmetry.space_group_name_H-M   'P 1'
#
loop_
_entity.id
_entity.type
_entity.pdbx_description
1 polymer ?
#
loop_
_entity_poly.entity_id
_entity_poly.type
_entity_poly.pdbx_seq_one_letter_code
_entity_poly.pdbx_strand_id
1 'polypeptide(L)'
;MAKGGGKKKKSDEGGEVVAETADQAEWKSLKAEADRLHKITKREEHDFHEFQQQREKVNYFWIVEKKKVEDKRVELRNKDRELQDLQEKHQVEIKIYKQRLKHLLYEHQNEITHKKTETEKALKMAQDDDREGESDIKEDRRTLNTAIKEIEITHEEYIRGLKREQDQKITQLRHEFERRSNEIQKAYEAQMKKSRDSLDKRRKEEIRAIEERKHLMIENLMAEHSKAFADIKNYYNDITHNNLDLIKSLKEEVKDLESEEQKDKIRLQEKMHENKKLSAPLKKMQDDLVRLQHELEEYRAEKQEMRRVKAALLIVEGSQSNVSWELETLTQRLADLKIERDELDRNLRASMFEVKQKSAFKGMLLEKKLSALNRVQEEREAQLNEVLGRANLDPTVLGQVKGHVDDILMRKNAETRAHQAEVSRLMALHEQLLEFTKHKLGEYGLSLSELGYVPKQLEQARLNSGAMNSSFRSTGPAVNSEHY
;
A
#
# COMPACT_ATOMS: atom_id res chain seq x y z
N MET A 1 -23.35 107.58 54.87
CA MET A 1 -22.44 108.76 54.89
C MET A 1 -23.19 109.96 54.31
N ALA A 2 -22.93 111.23 54.63
CA ALA A 2 -22.36 111.83 55.86
C ALA A 2 -22.48 113.39 55.80
N LYS A 3 -23.07 114.03 56.82
CA LYS A 3 -23.12 115.52 57.04
C LYS A 3 -23.89 116.33 55.96
N GLY A 4 -24.37 117.56 56.20
CA GLY A 4 -24.55 118.30 57.46
C GLY A 4 -24.58 119.84 57.28
N GLY A 5 -25.36 120.56 58.09
CA GLY A 5 -25.39 122.06 58.17
C GLY A 5 -26.68 122.73 57.63
N GLY A 6 -27.06 123.96 58.04
CA GLY A 6 -26.34 124.82 59.00
C GLY A 6 -26.86 126.25 59.33
N LYS A 7 -28.15 126.46 59.67
CA LYS A 7 -28.67 127.39 60.72
C LYS A 7 -28.17 128.87 60.85
N LYS A 8 -29.06 129.86 60.54
CA LYS A 8 -29.21 131.29 61.03
C LYS A 8 -30.52 131.85 60.42
N LYS A 9 -31.36 132.80 60.90
CA LYS A 9 -31.65 133.59 62.14
C LYS A 9 -30.78 134.80 62.58
N LYS A 10 -31.49 135.83 63.10
CA LYS A 10 -31.17 137.25 63.49
C LYS A 10 -30.97 138.20 62.29
N SER A 11 -31.37 139.48 62.32
CA SER A 11 -32.13 140.35 63.27
C SER A 11 -32.87 141.42 62.43
N ASP A 12 -34.03 142.02 62.75
CA ASP A 12 -34.56 142.67 63.98
C ASP A 12 -34.09 144.13 64.17
N GLU A 13 -34.95 145.07 63.73
CA GLU A 13 -35.02 146.54 63.94
C GLU A 13 -36.22 147.07 63.09
N GLY A 14 -36.94 148.17 63.39
CA GLY A 14 -36.93 149.03 64.58
C GLY A 14 -37.38 150.48 64.29
N GLY A 15 -38.68 150.80 64.33
CA GLY A 15 -39.21 152.15 64.00
C GLY A 15 -39.30 152.43 62.48
N GLU A 16 -40.02 153.44 61.97
CA GLU A 16 -40.72 154.59 62.58
C GLU A 16 -41.96 154.94 61.72
N VAL A 17 -42.92 155.73 62.23
CA VAL A 17 -44.22 156.01 61.56
C VAL A 17 -44.30 157.46 61.04
N VAL A 18 -44.30 157.64 59.72
CA VAL A 18 -44.59 158.93 59.06
C VAL A 18 -45.40 158.74 57.77
N ALA A 19 -46.59 159.35 57.73
CA ALA A 19 -47.45 159.67 56.58
C ALA A 19 -47.65 158.63 55.44
N GLU A 20 -48.89 158.14 55.30
CA GLU A 20 -49.32 157.33 54.15
C GLU A 20 -49.62 158.17 52.90
N THR A 21 -49.32 157.63 51.72
CA THR A 21 -49.96 158.00 50.44
C THR A 21 -50.40 156.74 49.69
N ALA A 22 -51.59 156.78 49.08
CA ALA A 22 -52.28 155.60 48.56
C ALA A 22 -51.47 154.80 47.52
N ASP A 23 -50.77 155.51 46.63
CA ASP A 23 -49.98 154.96 45.52
C ASP A 23 -48.96 153.89 45.95
N GLN A 24 -48.43 153.99 47.18
CA GLN A 24 -47.45 153.02 47.69
C GLN A 24 -48.07 151.67 48.09
N ALA A 25 -49.38 151.62 48.37
CA ALA A 25 -50.09 150.39 48.69
C ALA A 25 -50.38 149.59 47.41
N GLU A 26 -50.89 150.26 46.37
CA GLU A 26 -51.13 149.63 45.06
C GLU A 26 -49.83 149.12 44.44
N TRP A 27 -48.74 149.90 44.50
CA TRP A 27 -47.43 149.46 44.00
C TRP A 27 -46.92 148.19 44.70
N LYS A 28 -47.12 148.05 46.02
CA LYS A 28 -46.75 146.83 46.76
C LYS A 28 -47.64 145.64 46.38
N SER A 29 -48.93 145.87 46.15
CA SER A 29 -49.87 144.83 45.70
C SER A 29 -49.54 144.32 44.28
N LEU A 30 -49.38 145.24 43.33
CA LEU A 30 -48.98 144.94 41.95
C LEU A 30 -47.62 144.24 41.89
N LYS A 31 -46.66 144.65 42.73
CA LYS A 31 -45.35 144.00 42.83
C LYS A 31 -45.45 142.59 43.42
N ALA A 32 -46.31 142.36 44.40
CA ALA A 32 -46.52 141.03 44.99
C ALA A 32 -47.15 140.05 43.98
N GLU A 33 -48.13 140.50 43.18
CA GLU A 33 -48.73 139.67 42.14
C GLU A 33 -47.78 139.48 40.94
N ALA A 34 -46.96 140.48 40.59
CA ALA A 34 -45.88 140.32 39.60
C ALA A 34 -44.81 139.30 40.06
N ASP A 35 -44.37 139.36 41.33
CA ASP A 35 -43.46 138.38 41.93
C ASP A 35 -44.09 136.97 42.01
N ARG A 36 -45.43 136.88 42.15
CA ARG A 36 -46.17 135.62 42.14
C ARG A 36 -46.25 135.04 40.73
N LEU A 37 -46.65 135.83 39.73
CA LEU A 37 -46.67 135.45 38.32
C LEU A 37 -45.28 135.03 37.87
N HIS A 38 -44.23 135.79 38.19
CA HIS A 38 -42.85 135.44 37.86
C HIS A 38 -42.39 134.12 38.51
N LYS A 39 -42.87 133.79 39.73
CA LYS A 39 -42.64 132.47 40.36
C LYS A 39 -43.46 131.34 39.75
N ILE A 40 -44.60 131.63 39.12
CA ILE A 40 -45.39 130.66 38.36
C ILE A 40 -44.70 130.39 37.02
N THR A 41 -44.36 131.43 36.25
CA THR A 41 -43.62 131.30 34.99
C THR A 41 -42.30 130.56 35.18
N LYS A 42 -41.53 130.84 36.24
CA LYS A 42 -40.29 130.09 36.54
C LYS A 42 -40.49 128.61 36.91
N ARG A 43 -41.69 128.23 37.38
CA ARG A 43 -42.05 126.81 37.58
C ARG A 43 -42.49 126.19 36.27
N GLU A 44 -43.32 126.87 35.49
CA GLU A 44 -43.73 126.43 34.15
C GLU A 44 -42.50 126.25 33.23
N GLU A 45 -41.51 127.15 33.30
CA GLU A 45 -40.20 127.01 32.65
C GLU A 45 -39.44 125.77 33.16
N HIS A 46 -39.32 125.57 34.47
CA HIS A 46 -38.65 124.41 35.05
C HIS A 46 -39.30 123.09 34.61
N ASP A 47 -40.62 123.00 34.75
CA ASP A 47 -41.41 121.81 34.49
C ASP A 47 -41.44 121.53 32.97
N PHE A 48 -41.47 122.57 32.12
CA PHE A 48 -41.27 122.42 30.67
C PHE A 48 -39.89 121.84 30.34
N HIS A 49 -38.81 122.32 30.97
CA HIS A 49 -37.47 121.74 30.79
C HIS A 49 -37.40 120.29 31.30
N GLU A 50 -38.08 119.96 32.40
CA GLU A 50 -38.14 118.57 32.88
C GLU A 50 -38.93 117.67 31.91
N PHE A 51 -40.13 118.09 31.47
CA PHE A 51 -40.91 117.36 30.48
C PHE A 51 -40.17 117.22 29.14
N GLN A 52 -39.39 118.23 28.73
CA GLN A 52 -38.51 118.11 27.56
C GLN A 52 -37.43 117.04 27.78
N GLN A 53 -36.72 117.06 28.92
CA GLN A 53 -35.75 116.00 29.24
C GLN A 53 -36.39 114.62 29.35
N GLN A 54 -37.58 114.49 29.93
CA GLN A 54 -38.30 113.22 30.03
C GLN A 54 -38.70 112.73 28.63
N ARG A 55 -39.21 113.61 27.76
CA ARG A 55 -39.52 113.30 26.35
C ARG A 55 -38.28 112.86 25.58
N GLU A 56 -37.14 113.52 25.78
CA GLU A 56 -35.87 113.17 25.16
C GLU A 56 -35.34 111.83 25.65
N LYS A 57 -35.42 111.54 26.96
CA LYS A 57 -35.09 110.23 27.56
C LYS A 57 -35.99 109.11 27.00
N VAL A 58 -37.31 109.34 26.94
CA VAL A 58 -38.28 108.38 26.36
C VAL A 58 -38.02 108.14 24.87
N ASN A 59 -37.74 109.20 24.10
CA ASN A 59 -37.39 109.07 22.69
C ASN A 59 -36.06 108.30 22.50
N TYR A 60 -35.04 108.58 23.31
CA TYR A 60 -33.78 107.83 23.30
C TYR A 60 -34.00 106.35 23.63
N PHE A 61 -34.75 106.03 24.68
CA PHE A 61 -35.11 104.64 25.01
C PHE A 61 -35.91 103.98 23.87
N TRP A 62 -36.86 104.67 23.24
CA TRP A 62 -37.60 104.14 22.10
C TRP A 62 -36.71 103.85 20.89
N ILE A 63 -35.78 104.75 20.54
CA ILE A 63 -34.80 104.54 19.46
C ILE A 63 -33.90 103.34 19.79
N VAL A 64 -33.38 103.26 21.02
CA VAL A 64 -32.49 102.17 21.45
C VAL A 64 -33.22 100.83 21.49
N GLU A 65 -34.43 100.75 22.03
CA GLU A 65 -35.18 99.50 22.13
C GLU A 65 -35.71 99.04 20.77
N LYS A 66 -36.17 99.99 19.92
CA LYS A 66 -36.48 99.70 18.51
C LYS A 66 -35.26 99.13 17.79
N LYS A 67 -34.07 99.73 17.98
CA LYS A 67 -32.83 99.22 17.39
C LYS A 67 -32.49 97.82 17.91
N LYS A 68 -32.55 97.55 19.22
CA LYS A 68 -32.34 96.20 19.78
C LYS A 68 -33.29 95.16 19.18
N VAL A 69 -34.56 95.53 18.95
CA VAL A 69 -35.55 94.64 18.30
C VAL A 69 -35.19 94.41 16.83
N GLU A 70 -34.72 95.43 16.11
CA GLU A 70 -34.20 95.31 14.75
C GLU A 70 -32.96 94.37 14.70
N ASP A 71 -31.98 94.61 15.58
CA ASP A 71 -30.75 93.83 15.73
C ASP A 71 -31.07 92.37 16.08
N LYS A 72 -31.98 92.11 17.04
CA LYS A 72 -32.43 90.75 17.40
C LYS A 72 -33.19 90.05 16.28
N ARG A 73 -33.95 90.78 15.45
CA ARG A 73 -34.56 90.24 14.21
C ARG A 73 -33.52 89.92 13.15
N VAL A 74 -32.38 90.61 13.11
CA VAL A 74 -31.25 90.25 12.23
C VAL A 74 -30.52 89.02 12.77
N GLU A 75 -30.21 88.97 14.07
CA GLU A 75 -29.62 87.78 14.72
C GLU A 75 -30.45 86.52 14.48
N LEU A 76 -31.77 86.57 14.70
CA LEU A 76 -32.66 85.43 14.52
C LEU A 76 -32.67 84.93 13.06
N ARG A 77 -32.80 85.84 12.08
CA ARG A 77 -32.71 85.49 10.65
C ARG A 77 -31.34 84.94 10.24
N ASN A 78 -30.26 85.32 10.92
CA ASN A 78 -28.95 84.73 10.70
C ASN A 78 -28.85 83.33 11.33
N LYS A 79 -29.45 83.11 12.50
CA LYS A 79 -29.52 81.77 13.12
C LYS A 79 -30.41 80.79 12.35
N ASP A 80 -31.51 81.26 11.75
CA ASP A 80 -32.33 80.46 10.84
C ASP A 80 -31.52 80.00 9.62
N ARG A 81 -30.68 80.87 9.05
CA ARG A 81 -29.76 80.54 7.95
C ARG A 81 -28.66 79.58 8.38
N GLU A 82 -28.00 79.81 9.51
CA GLU A 82 -27.01 78.87 10.07
C GLU A 82 -27.62 77.46 10.27
N LEU A 83 -28.88 77.39 10.70
CA LEU A 83 -29.61 76.15 10.88
C LEU A 83 -29.94 75.47 9.54
N GLN A 84 -30.32 76.24 8.50
CA GLN A 84 -30.51 75.73 7.14
C GLN A 84 -29.20 75.21 6.55
N ASP A 85 -28.12 75.99 6.62
CA ASP A 85 -26.76 75.59 6.22
C ASP A 85 -26.32 74.27 6.88
N LEU A 86 -26.59 74.10 8.17
CA LEU A 86 -26.27 72.87 8.91
C LEU A 86 -27.14 71.69 8.47
N GLN A 87 -28.43 71.90 8.21
CA GLN A 87 -29.31 70.86 7.66
C GLN A 87 -28.88 70.42 6.25
N GLU A 88 -28.49 71.35 5.38
CA GLU A 88 -27.99 71.03 4.04
C GLU A 88 -26.66 70.27 4.09
N LYS A 89 -25.70 70.71 4.92
CA LYS A 89 -24.44 69.98 5.16
C LYS A 89 -24.71 68.56 5.64
N HIS A 90 -25.60 68.38 6.61
CA HIS A 90 -25.96 67.06 7.13
C HIS A 90 -26.67 66.17 6.09
N GLN A 91 -27.51 66.74 5.22
CA GLN A 91 -28.09 65.99 4.10
C GLN A 91 -27.02 65.56 3.08
N VAL A 92 -25.99 66.37 2.84
CA VAL A 92 -24.85 66.01 1.97
C VAL A 92 -24.01 64.92 2.61
N GLU A 93 -23.68 65.01 3.91
CA GLU A 93 -23.03 63.95 4.68
C GLU A 93 -23.79 62.62 4.58
N ILE A 94 -25.10 62.63 4.82
CA ILE A 94 -25.96 61.43 4.70
C ILE A 94 -25.89 60.83 3.28
N LYS A 95 -25.83 61.65 2.23
CA LYS A 95 -25.67 61.17 0.83
C LYS A 95 -24.30 60.52 0.63
N ILE A 96 -23.22 61.14 1.13
CA ILE A 96 -21.85 60.62 1.05
C ILE A 96 -21.72 59.31 1.84
N TYR A 97 -22.24 59.22 3.07
CA TYR A 97 -22.23 57.98 3.85
C TYR A 97 -23.04 56.87 3.18
N LYS A 98 -24.20 57.17 2.59
CA LYS A 98 -24.99 56.21 1.80
C LYS A 98 -24.25 55.73 0.55
N GLN A 99 -23.51 56.59 -0.14
CA GLN A 99 -22.65 56.20 -1.27
C GLN A 99 -21.48 55.32 -0.79
N ARG A 100 -20.75 55.74 0.24
CA ARG A 100 -19.62 54.97 0.81
C ARG A 100 -20.04 53.59 1.28
N LEU A 101 -21.19 53.46 1.95
CA LEU A 101 -21.76 52.17 2.35
C LEU A 101 -22.11 51.30 1.14
N LYS A 102 -22.70 51.87 0.08
CA LYS A 102 -22.95 51.12 -1.17
C LYS A 102 -21.65 50.63 -1.81
N HIS A 103 -20.63 51.48 -1.92
CA HIS A 103 -19.33 51.09 -2.47
C HIS A 103 -18.70 49.95 -1.67
N LEU A 104 -18.67 50.07 -0.33
CA LEU A 104 -18.15 49.02 0.55
C LEU A 104 -18.91 47.69 0.41
N LEU A 105 -20.24 47.74 0.27
CA LEU A 105 -21.06 46.53 0.04
C LEU A 105 -20.78 45.89 -1.33
N TYR A 106 -20.60 46.68 -2.39
CA TYR A 106 -20.20 46.16 -3.71
C TYR A 106 -18.77 45.62 -3.71
N GLU A 107 -17.85 46.26 -3.00
CA GLU A 107 -16.45 45.84 -2.82
C GLU A 107 -16.39 44.50 -2.07
N HIS A 108 -17.06 44.39 -0.92
CA HIS A 108 -17.20 43.12 -0.19
C HIS A 108 -17.86 42.02 -1.04
N GLN A 109 -18.91 42.34 -1.80
CA GLN A 109 -19.57 41.36 -2.67
C GLN A 109 -18.65 40.89 -3.80
N ASN A 110 -17.84 41.78 -4.38
CA ASN A 110 -16.86 41.47 -5.41
C ASN A 110 -15.68 40.66 -4.85
N GLU A 111 -15.21 40.95 -3.64
CA GLU A 111 -14.22 40.11 -2.96
C GLU A 111 -14.76 38.69 -2.72
N ILE A 112 -16.02 38.56 -2.27
CA ILE A 112 -16.65 37.27 -2.01
C ILE A 112 -16.83 36.47 -3.31
N THR A 113 -17.20 37.09 -4.43
CA THR A 113 -17.26 36.39 -5.72
C THR A 113 -15.87 36.05 -6.24
N HIS A 114 -14.89 36.95 -6.14
CA HIS A 114 -13.51 36.69 -6.56
C HIS A 114 -12.95 35.47 -5.81
N LYS A 115 -12.95 35.51 -4.47
CA LYS A 115 -12.46 34.43 -3.60
C LYS A 115 -13.17 33.10 -3.87
N LYS A 116 -14.48 33.11 -4.13
CA LYS A 116 -15.21 31.90 -4.56
C LYS A 116 -14.69 31.36 -5.89
N THR A 117 -14.58 32.20 -6.93
CA THR A 117 -14.06 31.74 -8.24
C THR A 117 -12.61 31.28 -8.17
N GLU A 118 -11.78 31.84 -7.27
CA GLU A 118 -10.43 31.35 -7.00
C GLU A 118 -10.46 29.96 -6.35
N THR A 119 -11.29 29.74 -5.32
CA THR A 119 -11.43 28.41 -4.72
C THR A 119 -12.01 27.36 -5.67
N GLU A 120 -12.95 27.74 -6.55
CA GLU A 120 -13.50 26.85 -7.58
C GLU A 120 -12.47 26.51 -8.67
N LYS A 121 -11.62 27.47 -9.07
CA LYS A 121 -10.50 27.21 -9.99
C LYS A 121 -9.45 26.31 -9.37
N ALA A 122 -9.02 26.59 -8.14
CA ALA A 122 -8.04 25.78 -7.42
C ALA A 122 -8.54 24.35 -7.19
N LEU A 123 -9.82 24.17 -6.85
CA LEU A 123 -10.45 22.86 -6.73
C LEU A 123 -10.50 22.11 -8.08
N LYS A 124 -10.77 22.81 -9.18
CA LYS A 124 -10.73 22.19 -10.52
C LYS A 124 -9.32 21.77 -10.94
N MET A 125 -8.32 22.63 -10.70
CA MET A 125 -6.92 22.29 -10.98
C MET A 125 -6.52 21.03 -10.22
N ALA A 126 -6.74 20.98 -8.90
CA ALA A 126 -6.47 19.77 -8.12
C ALA A 126 -7.24 18.53 -8.61
N GLN A 127 -8.50 18.67 -9.05
CA GLN A 127 -9.28 17.57 -9.64
C GLN A 127 -8.77 17.10 -11.00
N ASP A 128 -8.15 17.97 -11.80
CA ASP A 128 -7.57 17.63 -13.09
C ASP A 128 -6.14 17.09 -12.93
N ASP A 129 -5.35 17.62 -11.98
CA ASP A 129 -4.06 17.07 -11.53
C ASP A 129 -4.24 15.63 -10.98
N ASP A 130 -5.24 15.41 -10.10
CA ASP A 130 -5.60 14.09 -9.57
C ASP A 130 -5.97 13.11 -10.71
N ARG A 131 -6.65 13.58 -11.76
CA ARG A 131 -7.04 12.76 -12.93
C ARG A 131 -5.86 12.40 -13.82
N GLU A 132 -4.89 13.30 -13.99
CA GLU A 132 -3.66 13.05 -14.74
C GLU A 132 -2.83 11.98 -14.02
N GLY A 133 -2.59 12.14 -12.71
CA GLY A 133 -1.95 11.10 -11.89
C GLY A 133 -2.72 9.78 -11.86
N GLU A 134 -4.06 9.82 -11.83
CA GLU A 134 -4.89 8.61 -12.00
C GLU A 134 -4.78 7.99 -13.41
N SER A 135 -4.39 8.73 -14.44
CA SER A 135 -4.16 8.21 -15.79
C SER A 135 -2.79 7.54 -15.87
N ASP A 136 -1.74 8.22 -15.39
CA ASP A 136 -0.36 7.74 -15.40
C ASP A 136 -0.24 6.42 -14.63
N ILE A 137 -0.81 6.34 -13.42
CA ILE A 137 -0.85 5.09 -12.62
C ILE A 137 -1.58 3.96 -13.36
N LYS A 138 -2.56 4.27 -14.22
CA LYS A 138 -3.24 3.24 -15.06
C LYS A 138 -2.40 2.85 -16.27
N GLU A 139 -1.54 3.72 -16.78
CA GLU A 139 -0.60 3.41 -17.85
C GLU A 139 0.61 2.61 -17.34
N ASP A 140 1.25 3.03 -16.26
CA ASP A 140 2.29 2.27 -15.56
C ASP A 140 1.81 0.86 -15.18
N ARG A 141 0.60 0.76 -14.65
CA ARG A 141 0.00 -0.54 -14.35
C ARG A 141 -0.25 -1.38 -15.61
N ARG A 142 -0.44 -0.79 -16.79
CA ARG A 142 -0.54 -1.54 -18.06
C ARG A 142 0.84 -1.97 -18.56
N THR A 143 1.81 -1.07 -18.63
CA THR A 143 3.18 -1.35 -19.11
C THR A 143 3.84 -2.43 -18.25
N LEU A 144 3.74 -2.32 -16.93
CA LEU A 144 4.30 -3.27 -15.98
C LEU A 144 3.60 -4.65 -16.04
N ASN A 145 2.28 -4.69 -16.27
CA ASN A 145 1.57 -5.96 -16.54
C ASN A 145 1.96 -6.60 -17.88
N THR A 146 2.31 -5.81 -18.90
CA THR A 146 2.83 -6.34 -20.17
C THR A 146 4.24 -6.91 -19.97
N ALA A 147 5.13 -6.17 -19.29
CA ALA A 147 6.48 -6.62 -19.00
C ALA A 147 6.51 -7.91 -18.16
N ILE A 148 5.62 -8.06 -17.16
CA ILE A 148 5.45 -9.32 -16.42
C ILE A 148 5.11 -10.48 -17.37
N LYS A 149 4.15 -10.29 -18.29
CA LYS A 149 3.75 -11.33 -19.25
C LYS A 149 4.84 -11.69 -20.25
N GLU A 150 5.65 -10.72 -20.66
CA GLU A 150 6.82 -10.97 -21.52
C GLU A 150 7.88 -11.82 -20.78
N ILE A 151 8.09 -11.56 -19.48
CA ILE A 151 8.95 -12.38 -18.61
C ILE A 151 8.35 -13.79 -18.39
N GLU A 152 7.03 -13.91 -18.18
CA GLU A 152 6.35 -15.20 -18.07
C GLU A 152 6.48 -16.03 -19.36
N ILE A 153 6.22 -15.43 -20.53
CA ILE A 153 6.30 -16.09 -21.84
C ILE A 153 7.74 -16.54 -22.14
N THR A 154 8.73 -15.67 -21.94
CA THR A 154 10.15 -16.02 -22.18
C THR A 154 10.64 -17.10 -21.21
N HIS A 155 10.18 -17.11 -19.97
CA HIS A 155 10.46 -18.20 -19.02
C HIS A 155 9.78 -19.52 -19.42
N GLU A 156 8.53 -19.49 -19.91
CA GLU A 156 7.89 -20.67 -20.50
C GLU A 156 8.61 -21.18 -21.75
N GLU A 157 9.13 -20.28 -22.60
CA GLU A 157 9.93 -20.65 -23.77
C GLU A 157 11.26 -21.31 -23.36
N TYR A 158 11.94 -20.77 -22.34
CA TYR A 158 13.14 -21.36 -21.76
C TYR A 158 12.87 -22.77 -21.19
N ILE A 159 11.81 -22.95 -20.39
CA ILE A 159 11.40 -24.27 -19.88
C ILE A 159 11.06 -25.24 -21.03
N ARG A 160 10.37 -24.77 -22.08
CA ARG A 160 10.08 -25.56 -23.28
C ARG A 160 11.34 -25.88 -24.08
N GLY A 161 12.37 -25.04 -24.06
CA GLY A 161 13.71 -25.33 -24.59
C GLY A 161 14.39 -26.45 -23.80
N LEU A 162 14.49 -26.30 -22.48
CA LEU A 162 15.12 -27.26 -21.58
C LEU A 162 14.51 -28.67 -21.69
N LYS A 163 13.17 -28.76 -21.78
CA LYS A 163 12.46 -30.03 -21.99
C LYS A 163 12.80 -30.67 -23.34
N ARG A 164 12.83 -29.91 -24.44
CA ARG A 164 13.23 -30.43 -25.76
C ARG A 164 14.67 -30.96 -25.75
N GLU A 165 15.59 -30.30 -25.07
CA GLU A 165 16.95 -30.82 -24.88
C GLU A 165 16.96 -32.14 -24.09
N GLN A 166 16.16 -32.22 -23.01
CA GLN A 166 16.04 -33.44 -22.22
C GLN A 166 15.48 -34.60 -23.05
N ASP A 167 14.44 -34.37 -23.85
CA ASP A 167 13.85 -35.36 -24.76
C ASP A 167 14.85 -35.81 -25.84
N GLN A 168 15.66 -34.90 -26.38
CA GLN A 168 16.75 -35.24 -27.30
C GLN A 168 17.81 -36.12 -26.63
N LYS A 169 18.27 -35.75 -25.41
CA LYS A 169 19.25 -36.52 -24.63
C LYS A 169 18.73 -37.92 -24.26
N ILE A 170 17.45 -38.03 -23.88
CA ILE A 170 16.76 -39.31 -23.66
C ILE A 170 16.68 -40.13 -24.95
N THR A 171 16.38 -39.50 -26.08
CA THR A 171 16.29 -40.18 -27.39
C THR A 171 17.66 -40.70 -27.84
N GLN A 172 18.73 -39.93 -27.66
CA GLN A 172 20.11 -40.35 -27.93
C GLN A 172 20.50 -41.55 -27.05
N LEU A 173 20.22 -41.49 -25.74
CA LEU A 173 20.46 -42.61 -24.82
C LEU A 173 19.69 -43.87 -25.23
N ARG A 174 18.43 -43.76 -25.68
CA ARG A 174 17.66 -44.91 -26.20
C ARG A 174 18.33 -45.54 -27.43
N HIS A 175 18.77 -44.74 -28.40
CA HIS A 175 19.50 -45.23 -29.57
C HIS A 175 20.84 -45.90 -29.19
N GLU A 176 21.54 -45.38 -28.17
CA GLU A 176 22.74 -46.03 -27.66
C GLU A 176 22.46 -47.37 -26.98
N PHE A 177 21.43 -47.45 -26.13
CA PHE A 177 21.05 -48.72 -25.49
C PHE A 177 20.57 -49.75 -26.52
N GLU A 178 19.79 -49.33 -27.52
CA GLU A 178 19.37 -50.19 -28.63
C GLU A 178 20.58 -50.67 -29.46
N ARG A 179 21.53 -49.78 -29.79
CA ARG A 179 22.77 -50.16 -30.49
C ARG A 179 23.56 -51.18 -29.69
N ARG A 180 23.84 -50.93 -28.40
CA ARG A 180 24.59 -51.83 -27.52
C ARG A 180 23.87 -53.18 -27.37
N SER A 181 22.53 -53.18 -27.23
CA SER A 181 21.71 -54.39 -27.17
C SER A 181 21.83 -55.23 -28.45
N ASN A 182 21.68 -54.59 -29.61
CA ASN A 182 21.82 -55.23 -30.92
C ASN A 182 23.25 -55.76 -31.18
N GLU A 183 24.29 -55.07 -30.70
CA GLU A 183 25.68 -55.53 -30.76
C GLU A 183 25.90 -56.78 -29.89
N ILE A 184 25.38 -56.78 -28.66
CA ILE A 184 25.44 -57.93 -27.73
C ILE A 184 24.65 -59.13 -28.28
N GLN A 185 23.45 -58.92 -28.81
CA GLN A 185 22.63 -59.97 -29.42
C GLN A 185 23.36 -60.61 -30.60
N LYS A 186 23.88 -59.80 -31.54
CA LYS A 186 24.64 -60.30 -32.70
C LYS A 186 25.90 -61.08 -32.29
N ALA A 187 26.58 -60.66 -31.22
CA ALA A 187 27.74 -61.39 -30.69
C ALA A 187 27.35 -62.78 -30.17
N TYR A 188 26.28 -62.88 -29.37
CA TYR A 188 25.79 -64.17 -28.86
C TYR A 188 25.21 -65.06 -29.97
N GLU A 189 24.47 -64.51 -30.95
CA GLU A 189 23.99 -65.25 -32.11
C GLU A 189 25.15 -65.83 -32.93
N ALA A 190 26.20 -65.03 -33.19
CA ALA A 190 27.39 -65.48 -33.88
C ALA A 190 28.15 -66.57 -33.11
N GLN A 191 28.27 -66.44 -31.77
CA GLN A 191 28.88 -67.46 -30.91
C GLN A 191 28.05 -68.76 -30.89
N MET A 192 26.73 -68.66 -30.79
CA MET A 192 25.83 -69.82 -30.78
C MET A 192 25.81 -70.53 -32.14
N LYS A 193 25.84 -69.77 -33.25
CA LYS A 193 26.01 -70.32 -34.60
C LYS A 193 27.36 -71.03 -34.74
N LYS A 194 28.47 -70.40 -34.35
CA LYS A 194 29.81 -71.00 -34.38
C LYS A 194 29.87 -72.30 -33.58
N SER A 195 29.17 -72.37 -32.44
CA SER A 195 29.05 -73.59 -31.63
C SER A 195 28.28 -74.69 -32.36
N ARG A 196 27.11 -74.39 -32.95
CA ARG A 196 26.34 -75.32 -33.79
C ARG A 196 27.15 -75.83 -34.99
N ASP A 197 27.76 -74.92 -35.75
CA ASP A 197 28.58 -75.24 -36.92
C ASP A 197 29.77 -76.15 -36.54
N SER A 198 30.34 -75.99 -35.34
CA SER A 198 31.41 -76.85 -34.82
C SER A 198 30.92 -78.25 -34.43
N LEU A 199 29.76 -78.34 -33.76
CA LEU A 199 29.14 -79.61 -33.38
C LEU A 199 28.66 -80.41 -34.61
N ASP A 200 28.07 -79.75 -35.61
CA ASP A 200 27.66 -80.40 -36.86
C ASP A 200 28.84 -80.84 -37.73
N LYS A 201 29.97 -80.13 -37.71
CA LYS A 201 31.23 -80.61 -38.33
C LYS A 201 31.72 -81.88 -37.65
N ARG A 202 31.87 -81.84 -36.32
CA ARG A 202 32.28 -83.00 -35.53
C ARG A 202 31.34 -84.19 -35.76
N ARG A 203 30.02 -83.98 -35.77
CA ARG A 203 29.03 -85.02 -36.08
C ARG A 203 29.21 -85.61 -37.49
N LYS A 204 29.52 -84.80 -38.50
CA LYS A 204 29.81 -85.25 -39.88
C LYS A 204 31.16 -85.95 -40.02
N GLU A 205 32.09 -85.72 -39.11
CA GLU A 205 33.37 -86.42 -39.01
C GLU A 205 33.19 -87.77 -38.30
N GLU A 206 32.47 -87.78 -37.18
CA GLU A 206 32.10 -89.01 -36.45
C GLU A 206 31.23 -89.95 -37.30
N ILE A 207 30.28 -89.43 -38.09
CA ILE A 207 29.49 -90.21 -39.05
C ILE A 207 30.39 -90.83 -40.12
N ARG A 208 31.25 -90.06 -40.80
CA ARG A 208 32.17 -90.60 -41.82
C ARG A 208 33.11 -91.64 -41.24
N ALA A 209 33.67 -91.41 -40.05
CA ALA A 209 34.50 -92.39 -39.36
C ALA A 209 33.73 -93.66 -38.90
N ILE A 210 32.39 -93.63 -38.82
CA ILE A 210 31.55 -94.82 -38.63
C ILE A 210 31.25 -95.50 -39.98
N GLU A 211 31.01 -94.72 -41.04
CA GLU A 211 30.78 -95.22 -42.40
C GLU A 211 32.02 -95.93 -42.94
N GLU A 212 33.21 -95.31 -42.86
CA GLU A 212 34.50 -95.90 -43.24
C GLU A 212 34.77 -97.23 -42.51
N ARG A 213 34.55 -97.28 -41.18
CA ARG A 213 34.68 -98.53 -40.40
C ARG A 213 33.65 -99.59 -40.80
N LYS A 214 32.43 -99.19 -41.16
CA LYS A 214 31.41 -100.11 -41.68
C LYS A 214 31.75 -100.62 -43.07
N HIS A 215 32.28 -99.77 -43.95
CA HIS A 215 32.74 -100.18 -45.28
C HIS A 215 33.89 -101.19 -45.17
N LEU A 216 34.90 -100.93 -44.33
CA LEU A 216 35.98 -101.87 -44.07
C LEU A 216 35.47 -103.20 -43.46
N MET A 217 34.50 -103.15 -42.55
CA MET A 217 33.87 -104.35 -41.99
C MET A 217 33.07 -105.14 -43.05
N ILE A 218 32.38 -104.46 -43.96
CA ILE A 218 31.66 -105.08 -45.09
C ILE A 218 32.66 -105.71 -46.07
N GLU A 219 33.77 -105.03 -46.37
CA GLU A 219 34.83 -105.54 -47.25
C GLU A 219 35.48 -106.80 -46.66
N ASN A 220 35.86 -106.77 -45.37
CA ASN A 220 36.35 -107.94 -44.64
C ASN A 220 35.31 -109.08 -44.64
N LEU A 221 34.04 -108.79 -44.35
CA LEU A 221 32.97 -109.79 -44.34
C LEU A 221 32.70 -110.38 -45.73
N MET A 222 32.82 -109.58 -46.80
CA MET A 222 32.76 -110.10 -48.18
C MET A 222 33.97 -110.97 -48.52
N ALA A 223 35.17 -110.65 -48.03
CA ALA A 223 36.36 -111.49 -48.20
C ALA A 223 36.24 -112.81 -47.41
N GLU A 224 35.76 -112.75 -46.16
CA GLU A 224 35.46 -113.93 -45.34
C GLU A 224 34.36 -114.80 -45.97
N HIS A 225 33.26 -114.21 -46.46
CA HIS A 225 32.22 -114.93 -47.18
C HIS A 225 32.72 -115.50 -48.52
N SER A 226 33.55 -114.78 -49.26
CA SER A 226 34.16 -115.28 -50.51
C SER A 226 35.05 -116.50 -50.24
N LYS A 227 35.89 -116.43 -49.20
CA LYS A 227 36.68 -117.56 -48.72
C LYS A 227 35.79 -118.71 -48.26
N ALA A 228 34.79 -118.44 -47.42
CA ALA A 228 33.86 -119.47 -46.95
C ALA A 228 33.08 -120.11 -48.10
N PHE A 229 32.71 -119.37 -49.15
CA PHE A 229 32.13 -119.94 -50.37
C PHE A 229 33.11 -120.82 -51.15
N ALA A 230 34.40 -120.47 -51.20
CA ALA A 230 35.44 -121.33 -51.78
C ALA A 230 35.64 -122.60 -50.94
N ASP A 231 35.74 -122.48 -49.62
CA ASP A 231 35.87 -123.59 -48.68
C ASP A 231 34.64 -124.51 -48.72
N ILE A 232 33.42 -123.95 -48.80
CA ILE A 232 32.16 -124.68 -49.01
C ILE A 232 32.13 -125.35 -50.40
N LYS A 233 32.65 -124.71 -51.44
CA LYS A 233 32.72 -125.30 -52.79
C LYS A 233 33.71 -126.47 -52.85
N ASN A 234 34.82 -126.38 -52.12
CA ASN A 234 35.75 -127.49 -51.93
C ASN A 234 35.08 -128.62 -51.12
N TYR A 235 34.45 -128.29 -49.99
CA TYR A 235 33.70 -129.24 -49.17
C TYR A 235 32.57 -129.95 -49.95
N TYR A 236 31.88 -129.28 -50.88
CA TYR A 236 30.90 -129.92 -51.76
C TYR A 236 31.51 -130.66 -52.95
N ASN A 237 32.75 -130.39 -53.36
CA ASN A 237 33.50 -131.30 -54.25
C ASN A 237 33.88 -132.58 -53.49
N ASP A 238 34.39 -132.45 -52.27
CA ASP A 238 34.73 -133.59 -51.40
C ASP A 238 33.47 -134.40 -51.04
N ILE A 239 32.34 -133.74 -50.77
CA ILE A 239 31.04 -134.37 -50.52
C ILE A 239 30.38 -134.92 -51.79
N THR A 240 30.58 -134.36 -52.99
CA THR A 240 30.11 -135.05 -54.21
C THR A 240 30.92 -136.30 -54.49
N HIS A 241 32.17 -136.37 -54.04
CA HIS A 241 32.94 -137.61 -53.97
C HIS A 241 32.39 -138.59 -52.91
N ASN A 242 32.21 -138.14 -51.66
CA ASN A 242 31.76 -138.98 -50.54
C ASN A 242 30.30 -139.44 -50.65
N ASN A 243 29.39 -138.60 -51.17
CA ASN A 243 27.99 -138.96 -51.36
C ASN A 243 27.79 -140.00 -52.46
N LEU A 244 28.73 -140.13 -53.40
CA LEU A 244 28.72 -141.19 -54.41
C LEU A 244 28.85 -142.58 -53.75
N ASP A 245 29.50 -142.65 -52.59
CA ASP A 245 29.52 -143.83 -51.73
C ASP A 245 28.36 -143.87 -50.72
N LEU A 246 28.01 -142.74 -50.09
CA LEU A 246 26.94 -142.67 -49.07
C LEU A 246 25.51 -142.89 -49.64
N ILE A 247 25.27 -142.61 -50.92
CA ILE A 247 24.00 -142.90 -51.62
C ILE A 247 23.68 -144.41 -51.67
N LYS A 248 24.66 -145.29 -51.40
CA LYS A 248 24.42 -146.74 -51.22
C LYS A 248 23.77 -147.08 -49.86
N SER A 249 24.06 -146.34 -48.79
CA SER A 249 23.61 -146.68 -47.43
C SER A 249 22.32 -145.98 -47.00
N LEU A 250 22.13 -144.70 -47.36
CA LEU A 250 20.98 -143.90 -46.88
C LEU A 250 19.63 -144.23 -47.56
N LYS A 251 19.44 -145.46 -48.04
CA LYS A 251 18.13 -145.99 -48.47
C LYS A 251 17.36 -146.71 -47.36
N GLU A 252 17.98 -147.02 -46.22
CA GLU A 252 17.35 -147.79 -45.14
C GLU A 252 16.73 -146.91 -44.02
N GLU A 253 17.25 -145.71 -43.77
CA GLU A 253 16.94 -144.92 -42.55
C GLU A 253 15.75 -143.94 -42.63
N VAL A 254 15.08 -143.82 -43.78
CA VAL A 254 14.03 -142.79 -44.03
C VAL A 254 12.68 -143.11 -43.35
N LYS A 255 12.63 -144.06 -42.42
CA LYS A 255 11.38 -144.73 -42.00
C LYS A 255 10.80 -144.31 -40.64
N ASP A 256 11.61 -143.74 -39.73
CA ASP A 256 11.32 -143.81 -38.29
C ASP A 256 11.03 -142.47 -37.57
N LEU A 257 10.79 -141.36 -38.29
CA LEU A 257 10.66 -140.00 -37.70
C LEU A 257 9.31 -139.28 -37.97
N GLU A 258 8.19 -139.92 -37.59
CA GLU A 258 6.82 -139.35 -37.72
C GLU A 258 6.05 -139.24 -36.38
N SER A 259 6.68 -138.88 -35.23
CA SER A 259 5.96 -138.89 -33.93
C SER A 259 6.51 -137.94 -32.83
N GLU A 260 6.18 -136.64 -32.86
CA GLU A 260 6.42 -135.69 -31.75
C GLU A 260 5.49 -134.44 -31.76
N GLU A 261 4.24 -134.54 -32.26
CA GLU A 261 3.38 -133.34 -32.50
C GLU A 261 2.51 -132.89 -31.29
N GLN A 262 2.28 -133.75 -30.29
CA GLN A 262 1.13 -133.59 -29.37
C GLN A 262 1.26 -132.55 -28.22
N LYS A 263 2.40 -131.86 -28.05
CA LYS A 263 2.73 -131.20 -26.76
C LYS A 263 2.18 -129.78 -26.54
N ASP A 264 1.90 -128.98 -27.58
CA ASP A 264 1.73 -127.53 -27.39
C ASP A 264 0.33 -127.05 -26.94
N LYS A 265 -0.67 -127.94 -26.87
CA LYS A 265 -2.09 -127.52 -26.73
C LYS A 265 -2.49 -126.99 -25.34
N ILE A 266 -1.64 -127.12 -24.31
CA ILE A 266 -2.00 -126.83 -22.90
C ILE A 266 -1.71 -125.38 -22.48
N ARG A 267 -0.66 -124.74 -23.00
CA ARG A 267 -0.16 -123.42 -22.54
C ARG A 267 -1.11 -122.23 -22.75
N LEU A 268 -2.20 -122.41 -23.51
CA LEU A 268 -3.06 -121.32 -23.96
C LEU A 268 -4.08 -120.83 -22.91
N GLN A 269 -4.47 -121.66 -21.94
CA GLN A 269 -5.61 -121.35 -21.05
C GLN A 269 -5.25 -120.51 -19.82
N GLU A 270 -4.03 -120.61 -19.28
CA GLU A 270 -3.62 -119.88 -18.06
C GLU A 270 -3.61 -118.36 -18.29
N LYS A 271 -3.08 -117.91 -19.44
CA LYS A 271 -2.96 -116.49 -19.81
C LYS A 271 -4.30 -115.75 -19.90
N MET A 272 -5.41 -116.47 -20.09
CA MET A 272 -6.76 -115.90 -20.13
C MET A 272 -7.29 -115.50 -18.75
N HIS A 273 -6.79 -116.12 -17.67
CA HIS A 273 -7.35 -115.92 -16.32
C HIS A 273 -6.65 -114.79 -15.54
N GLU A 274 -5.37 -114.54 -15.83
CA GLU A 274 -4.62 -113.41 -15.24
C GLU A 274 -5.20 -112.05 -15.65
N ASN A 275 -5.53 -111.90 -16.93
CA ASN A 275 -6.00 -110.65 -17.53
C ASN A 275 -7.27 -110.10 -16.84
N LYS A 276 -8.21 -110.99 -16.46
CA LYS A 276 -9.44 -110.59 -15.76
C LYS A 276 -9.22 -110.01 -14.35
N LYS A 277 -8.10 -110.30 -13.68
CA LYS A 277 -7.81 -109.76 -12.33
C LYS A 277 -7.30 -108.31 -12.34
N LEU A 278 -6.79 -107.82 -13.47
CA LEU A 278 -6.14 -106.49 -13.57
C LEU A 278 -7.11 -105.34 -13.92
N SER A 279 -8.34 -105.65 -14.31
CA SER A 279 -9.34 -104.65 -14.74
C SER A 279 -9.83 -103.73 -13.61
N ALA A 280 -10.12 -104.27 -12.41
CA ALA A 280 -10.66 -103.48 -11.31
C ALA A 280 -9.66 -102.47 -10.68
N PRO A 281 -8.35 -102.80 -10.49
CA PRO A 281 -7.35 -101.82 -10.09
C PRO A 281 -7.17 -100.69 -11.11
N LEU A 282 -7.17 -101.02 -12.40
CA LEU A 282 -6.98 -100.03 -13.47
C LEU A 282 -8.05 -98.94 -13.45
N LYS A 283 -9.31 -99.30 -13.21
CA LYS A 283 -10.41 -98.31 -13.16
C LYS A 283 -10.28 -97.36 -11.96
N LYS A 284 -9.94 -97.86 -10.77
CA LYS A 284 -9.68 -96.98 -9.61
C LYS A 284 -8.55 -96.00 -9.87
N MET A 285 -7.45 -96.47 -10.47
CA MET A 285 -6.34 -95.61 -10.86
C MET A 285 -6.75 -94.53 -11.89
N GLN A 286 -7.73 -94.78 -12.76
CA GLN A 286 -8.28 -93.77 -13.67
C GLN A 286 -9.14 -92.74 -12.92
N ASP A 287 -10.01 -93.18 -12.02
CA ASP A 287 -10.88 -92.30 -11.22
C ASP A 287 -10.04 -91.37 -10.30
N ASP A 288 -8.97 -91.90 -9.66
CA ASP A 288 -8.02 -91.12 -8.87
C ASP A 288 -7.21 -90.11 -9.71
N LEU A 289 -6.84 -90.48 -10.96
CA LEU A 289 -6.09 -89.60 -11.87
C LEU A 289 -6.93 -88.39 -12.29
N VAL A 290 -8.24 -88.58 -12.54
CA VAL A 290 -9.17 -87.47 -12.82
C VAL A 290 -9.31 -86.54 -11.61
N ARG A 291 -9.42 -87.06 -10.39
CA ARG A 291 -9.47 -86.21 -9.18
C ARG A 291 -8.18 -85.40 -8.99
N LEU A 292 -7.02 -86.05 -9.13
CA LEU A 292 -5.70 -85.41 -9.06
C LEU A 292 -5.47 -84.36 -10.16
N GLN A 293 -6.11 -84.50 -11.33
CA GLN A 293 -6.11 -83.47 -12.37
C GLN A 293 -6.93 -82.24 -11.95
N HIS A 294 -8.12 -82.44 -11.38
CA HIS A 294 -8.97 -81.34 -10.88
C HIS A 294 -8.28 -80.55 -9.75
N GLU A 295 -7.80 -81.25 -8.71
CA GLU A 295 -7.06 -80.66 -7.58
C GLU A 295 -5.85 -79.82 -8.07
N LEU A 296 -5.18 -80.28 -9.13
CA LEU A 296 -4.02 -79.62 -9.72
C LEU A 296 -4.36 -78.43 -10.63
N GLU A 297 -5.57 -78.37 -11.20
CA GLU A 297 -6.10 -77.20 -11.91
C GLU A 297 -6.60 -76.13 -10.94
N GLU A 298 -7.28 -76.51 -9.86
CA GLU A 298 -7.66 -75.61 -8.77
C GLU A 298 -6.41 -74.97 -8.13
N TYR A 299 -5.40 -75.77 -7.78
CA TYR A 299 -4.13 -75.25 -7.25
C TYR A 299 -3.39 -74.33 -8.25
N ARG A 300 -3.52 -74.55 -9.57
CA ARG A 300 -2.98 -73.62 -10.58
C ARG A 300 -3.74 -72.29 -10.58
N ALA A 301 -5.06 -72.31 -10.47
CA ALA A 301 -5.89 -71.11 -10.41
C ALA A 301 -5.61 -70.29 -9.14
N GLU A 302 -5.60 -70.92 -7.96
CA GLU A 302 -5.21 -70.27 -6.69
C GLU A 302 -3.82 -69.64 -6.76
N LYS A 303 -2.85 -70.36 -7.35
CA LYS A 303 -1.47 -69.89 -7.50
C LYS A 303 -1.34 -68.72 -8.48
N GLN A 304 -2.25 -68.59 -9.44
CA GLN A 304 -2.36 -67.42 -10.31
C GLN A 304 -3.03 -66.24 -9.59
N GLU A 305 -4.07 -66.48 -8.78
CA GLU A 305 -4.73 -65.41 -8.03
C GLU A 305 -3.85 -64.89 -6.89
N MET A 306 -3.15 -65.74 -6.15
CA MET A 306 -2.13 -65.32 -5.18
C MET A 306 -1.07 -64.41 -5.82
N ARG A 307 -0.70 -64.61 -7.08
CA ARG A 307 0.24 -63.73 -7.81
C ARG A 307 -0.39 -62.37 -8.13
N ARG A 308 -1.67 -62.32 -8.51
CA ARG A 308 -2.42 -61.07 -8.72
C ARG A 308 -2.55 -60.29 -7.42
N VAL A 309 -2.99 -60.93 -6.34
CA VAL A 309 -3.14 -60.33 -5.01
C VAL A 309 -1.80 -59.81 -4.49
N LYS A 310 -0.69 -60.54 -4.65
CA LYS A 310 0.65 -60.06 -4.27
C LYS A 310 1.13 -58.88 -5.11
N ALA A 311 0.82 -58.84 -6.40
CA ALA A 311 1.14 -57.69 -7.25
C ALA A 311 0.31 -56.44 -6.87
N ALA A 312 -0.97 -56.62 -6.57
CA ALA A 312 -1.84 -55.54 -6.09
C ALA A 312 -1.39 -55.02 -4.71
N LEU A 313 -1.04 -55.92 -3.78
CA LEU A 313 -0.53 -55.57 -2.46
C LEU A 313 0.74 -54.71 -2.54
N LEU A 314 1.71 -55.10 -3.37
CA LEU A 314 2.95 -54.34 -3.58
C LEU A 314 2.69 -52.89 -4.07
N ILE A 315 1.67 -52.70 -4.92
CA ILE A 315 1.25 -51.36 -5.39
C ILE A 315 0.62 -50.55 -4.25
N VAL A 316 -0.20 -51.19 -3.42
CA VAL A 316 -0.85 -50.54 -2.26
C VAL A 316 0.19 -50.18 -1.19
N GLU A 317 1.12 -51.07 -0.86
CA GLU A 317 2.25 -50.82 0.04
C GLU A 317 3.11 -49.66 -0.45
N GLY A 318 3.41 -49.61 -1.76
CA GLY A 318 4.10 -48.48 -2.38
C GLY A 318 3.34 -47.16 -2.27
N SER A 319 2.03 -47.14 -2.56
CA SER A 319 1.21 -45.93 -2.40
C SER A 319 1.06 -45.49 -0.95
N GLN A 320 0.96 -46.43 0.00
CA GLN A 320 0.91 -46.16 1.43
C GLN A 320 2.23 -45.54 1.91
N SER A 321 3.37 -46.04 1.43
CA SER A 321 4.69 -45.49 1.75
C SER A 321 4.84 -44.04 1.24
N ASN A 322 4.41 -43.77 0.00
CA ASN A 322 4.42 -42.42 -0.57
C ASN A 322 3.52 -41.46 0.21
N VAL A 323 2.26 -41.83 0.46
CA VAL A 323 1.30 -40.99 1.22
C VAL A 323 1.75 -40.76 2.66
N SER A 324 2.41 -41.74 3.29
CA SER A 324 3.01 -41.57 4.62
C SER A 324 4.14 -40.54 4.62
N TRP A 325 4.98 -40.53 3.57
CA TRP A 325 6.05 -39.53 3.41
C TRP A 325 5.51 -38.13 3.09
N GLU A 326 4.50 -38.03 2.23
CA GLU A 326 3.78 -36.78 1.96
C GLU A 326 3.14 -36.21 3.24
N LEU A 327 2.50 -37.06 4.05
CA LEU A 327 1.89 -36.65 5.32
C LEU A 327 2.93 -36.15 6.33
N GLU A 328 4.10 -36.80 6.42
CA GLU A 328 5.19 -36.36 7.30
C GLU A 328 5.75 -35.00 6.86
N THR A 329 6.07 -34.83 5.56
CA THR A 329 6.59 -33.56 5.04
C THR A 329 5.60 -32.40 5.17
N LEU A 330 4.30 -32.65 4.98
CA LEU A 330 3.24 -31.68 5.25
C LEU A 330 3.09 -31.36 6.74
N THR A 331 3.28 -32.35 7.62
CA THR A 331 3.22 -32.17 9.08
C THR A 331 4.38 -31.30 9.59
N GLN A 332 5.59 -31.55 9.10
CA GLN A 332 6.77 -30.73 9.40
C GLN A 332 6.58 -29.29 8.93
N ARG A 333 6.21 -29.09 7.66
CA ARG A 333 5.95 -27.75 7.10
C ARG A 333 4.83 -27.00 7.83
N LEU A 334 3.83 -27.70 8.34
CA LEU A 334 2.75 -27.14 9.16
C LEU A 334 3.21 -26.79 10.59
N ALA A 335 4.26 -27.43 11.12
CA ALA A 335 4.91 -27.02 12.36
C ALA A 335 5.72 -25.72 12.15
N ASP A 336 6.51 -25.64 11.08
CA ASP A 336 7.31 -24.45 10.74
C ASP A 336 6.42 -23.21 10.55
N LEU A 337 5.37 -23.33 9.73
CA LEU A 337 4.38 -22.26 9.51
C LEU A 337 3.64 -21.85 10.79
N LYS A 338 3.48 -22.75 11.78
CA LYS A 338 2.92 -22.39 13.09
C LYS A 338 3.90 -21.54 13.90
N ILE A 339 5.19 -21.88 13.89
CA ILE A 339 6.25 -21.14 14.59
C ILE A 339 6.39 -19.74 13.99
N GLU A 340 6.49 -19.62 12.66
CA GLU A 340 6.55 -18.35 11.94
C GLU A 340 5.34 -17.46 12.28
N ARG A 341 4.12 -18.02 12.23
CA ARG A 341 2.89 -17.28 12.56
C ARG A 341 2.81 -16.86 14.03
N ASP A 342 3.30 -17.67 14.98
CA ASP A 342 3.42 -17.25 16.39
C ASP A 342 4.50 -16.16 16.58
N GLU A 343 5.59 -16.19 15.81
CA GLU A 343 6.64 -15.18 15.87
C GLU A 343 6.19 -13.85 15.27
N LEU A 344 5.51 -13.87 14.13
CA LEU A 344 4.90 -12.68 13.52
C LEU A 344 3.87 -12.02 14.46
N ASP A 345 3.05 -12.81 15.18
CA ASP A 345 2.11 -12.26 16.17
C ASP A 345 2.82 -11.67 17.40
N ARG A 346 3.91 -12.29 17.88
CA ARG A 346 4.76 -11.70 18.94
C ARG A 346 5.38 -10.37 18.48
N ASN A 347 5.96 -10.34 17.28
CA ASN A 347 6.63 -9.16 16.73
C ASN A 347 5.65 -8.02 16.44
N LEU A 348 4.45 -8.34 15.94
CA LEU A 348 3.35 -7.38 15.78
C LEU A 348 2.93 -6.78 17.14
N ARG A 349 2.71 -7.62 18.16
CA ARG A 349 2.35 -7.15 19.52
C ARG A 349 3.44 -6.26 20.13
N ALA A 350 4.71 -6.61 19.96
CA ALA A 350 5.85 -5.81 20.43
C ALA A 350 5.89 -4.44 19.74
N SER A 351 5.81 -4.41 18.40
CA SER A 351 5.76 -3.17 17.62
C SER A 351 4.55 -2.29 17.99
N MET A 352 3.36 -2.88 18.12
CA MET A 352 2.15 -2.17 18.58
C MET A 352 2.32 -1.58 20.00
N PHE A 353 3.01 -2.28 20.90
CA PHE A 353 3.28 -1.77 22.24
C PHE A 353 4.30 -0.61 22.20
N GLU A 354 5.38 -0.74 21.44
CA GLU A 354 6.40 0.31 21.29
C GLU A 354 5.83 1.59 20.67
N VAL A 355 5.00 1.46 19.61
CA VAL A 355 4.31 2.61 18.98
C VAL A 355 3.34 3.26 19.97
N LYS A 356 2.58 2.48 20.75
CA LYS A 356 1.71 3.02 21.81
C LYS A 356 2.50 3.73 22.90
N GLN A 357 3.63 3.17 23.34
CA GLN A 357 4.51 3.75 24.36
C GLN A 357 5.13 5.07 23.87
N LYS A 358 5.67 5.10 22.65
CA LYS A 358 6.21 6.31 22.00
C LYS A 358 5.14 7.40 21.85
N SER A 359 3.93 7.02 21.44
CA SER A 359 2.79 7.93 21.32
C SER A 359 2.35 8.51 22.68
N ALA A 360 2.18 7.65 23.69
CA ALA A 360 1.81 8.07 25.05
C ALA A 360 2.88 8.97 25.70
N PHE A 361 4.17 8.66 25.51
CA PHE A 361 5.26 9.51 25.97
C PHE A 361 5.26 10.88 25.28
N LYS A 362 5.03 10.93 23.96
CA LYS A 362 4.87 12.18 23.21
C LYS A 362 3.67 12.98 23.70
N GLY A 363 2.55 12.32 24.01
CA GLY A 363 1.36 12.92 24.62
C GLY A 363 1.67 13.57 25.97
N MET A 364 2.24 12.79 26.91
CA MET A 364 2.63 13.29 28.24
C MET A 364 3.66 14.44 28.17
N LEU A 365 4.58 14.42 27.20
CA LEU A 365 5.54 15.50 26.99
C LEU A 365 4.86 16.78 26.47
N LEU A 366 3.88 16.66 25.57
CA LEU A 366 3.07 17.78 25.09
C LEU A 366 2.18 18.35 26.20
N GLU A 367 1.54 17.49 26.99
CA GLU A 367 0.74 17.86 28.17
C GLU A 367 1.57 18.62 29.21
N LYS A 368 2.77 18.13 29.56
CA LYS A 368 3.70 18.84 30.46
C LYS A 368 4.18 20.17 29.88
N LYS A 369 4.42 20.26 28.56
CA LYS A 369 4.75 21.54 27.90
C LYS A 369 3.58 22.52 27.94
N LEU A 370 2.35 22.05 27.71
CA LEU A 370 1.13 22.86 27.76
C LEU A 370 0.87 23.36 29.19
N SER A 371 0.96 22.49 30.19
CA SER A 371 0.86 22.88 31.61
C SER A 371 1.91 23.93 32.00
N ALA A 372 3.16 23.79 31.56
CA ALA A 372 4.20 24.78 31.80
C ALA A 372 3.92 26.13 31.09
N LEU A 373 3.42 26.10 29.85
CA LEU A 373 3.02 27.31 29.12
C LEU A 373 1.82 28.01 29.77
N ASN A 374 0.80 27.27 30.20
CA ASN A 374 -0.34 27.81 30.94
C ASN A 374 0.12 28.50 32.23
N ARG A 375 1.01 27.87 33.02
CA ARG A 375 1.52 28.50 34.25
C ARG A 375 2.28 29.79 33.97
N VAL A 376 3.06 29.85 32.88
CA VAL A 376 3.73 31.08 32.44
C VAL A 376 2.72 32.13 31.96
N GLN A 377 1.62 31.73 31.31
CA GLN A 377 0.53 32.64 30.93
C GLN A 377 -0.17 33.20 32.18
N GLU A 378 -0.54 32.35 33.15
CA GLU A 378 -1.13 32.75 34.44
C GLU A 378 -0.21 33.73 35.21
N GLU A 379 1.09 33.44 35.28
CA GLU A 379 2.09 34.36 35.86
C GLU A 379 2.14 35.71 35.15
N ARG A 380 2.02 35.74 33.81
CA ARG A 380 2.04 36.98 33.02
C ARG A 380 0.73 37.76 33.10
N GLU A 381 -0.41 37.08 33.12
CA GLU A 381 -1.73 37.71 33.31
C GLU A 381 -1.85 38.31 34.72
N ALA A 382 -1.36 37.61 35.75
CA ALA A 382 -1.28 38.15 37.11
C ALA A 382 -0.39 39.40 37.19
N GLN A 383 0.82 39.36 36.61
CA GLN A 383 1.73 40.51 36.54
C GLN A 383 1.10 41.69 35.78
N LEU A 384 0.42 41.43 34.65
CA LEU A 384 -0.25 42.45 33.86
C LEU A 384 -1.39 43.10 34.67
N ASN A 385 -2.25 42.30 35.29
CA ASN A 385 -3.37 42.78 36.10
C ASN A 385 -2.89 43.60 37.31
N GLU A 386 -1.78 43.23 37.95
CA GLU A 386 -1.17 44.04 39.01
C GLU A 386 -0.66 45.39 38.49
N VAL A 387 0.07 45.41 37.37
CA VAL A 387 0.57 46.65 36.77
C VAL A 387 -0.58 47.58 36.37
N LEU A 388 -1.64 47.04 35.75
CA LEU A 388 -2.82 47.81 35.36
C LEU A 388 -3.57 48.37 36.57
N GLY A 389 -3.76 47.57 37.62
CA GLY A 389 -4.39 47.99 38.88
C GLY A 389 -3.58 49.04 39.66
N ARG A 390 -2.24 49.03 39.54
CA ARG A 390 -1.37 50.07 40.11
C ARG A 390 -1.32 51.36 39.29
N ALA A 391 -1.57 51.29 37.97
CA ALA A 391 -1.33 52.40 37.05
C ALA A 391 -2.52 53.38 36.89
N ASN A 392 -3.74 53.01 37.31
CA ASN A 392 -4.95 53.84 37.23
C ASN A 392 -5.18 54.49 35.83
N LEU A 393 -4.89 53.74 34.77
CA LEU A 393 -5.06 54.20 33.39
C LEU A 393 -6.54 54.19 32.98
N ASP A 394 -6.94 55.13 32.12
CA ASP A 394 -8.27 55.12 31.50
C ASP A 394 -8.47 53.81 30.70
N PRO A 395 -9.47 52.97 31.05
CA PRO A 395 -9.75 51.72 30.34
C PRO A 395 -9.97 51.91 28.83
N THR A 396 -10.48 53.08 28.43
CA THR A 396 -10.76 53.43 27.03
C THR A 396 -9.47 53.57 26.22
N VAL A 397 -8.51 54.33 26.76
CA VAL A 397 -7.19 54.54 26.14
C VAL A 397 -6.37 53.26 26.18
N LEU A 398 -6.42 52.51 27.29
CA LEU A 398 -5.75 51.22 27.42
C LEU A 398 -6.26 50.21 26.38
N GLY A 399 -7.58 50.13 26.17
CA GLY A 399 -8.18 49.26 25.16
C GLY A 399 -7.75 49.61 23.73
N GLN A 400 -7.65 50.89 23.40
CA GLN A 400 -7.16 51.36 22.10
C GLN A 400 -5.68 51.01 21.88
N VAL A 401 -4.82 51.26 22.88
CA VAL A 401 -3.38 50.92 22.81
C VAL A 401 -3.18 49.41 22.71
N LYS A 402 -3.93 48.61 23.48
CA LYS A 402 -3.89 47.15 23.38
C LYS A 402 -4.29 46.68 21.98
N GLY A 403 -5.43 47.13 21.46
CA GLY A 403 -5.90 46.75 20.11
C GLY A 403 -4.88 47.08 19.03
N HIS A 404 -4.26 48.27 19.08
CA HIS A 404 -3.23 48.65 18.12
C HIS A 404 -1.96 47.78 18.21
N VAL A 405 -1.56 47.36 19.42
CA VAL A 405 -0.44 46.42 19.61
C VAL A 405 -0.81 45.02 19.12
N ASP A 406 -2.03 44.55 19.40
CA ASP A 406 -2.54 43.26 18.93
C ASP A 406 -2.61 43.22 17.38
N ASP A 407 -3.05 44.31 16.72
CA ASP A 407 -3.03 44.46 15.26
C ASP A 407 -1.60 44.39 14.68
N ILE A 408 -0.64 45.08 15.31
CA ILE A 408 0.78 45.05 14.90
C ILE A 408 1.36 43.64 15.07
N LEU A 409 1.04 42.95 16.17
CA LEU A 409 1.46 41.58 16.43
C LEU A 409 0.83 40.60 15.43
N MET A 410 -0.47 40.71 15.13
CA MET A 410 -1.12 39.91 14.10
C MET A 410 -0.48 40.12 12.73
N ARG A 411 -0.21 41.38 12.35
CA ARG A 411 0.49 41.71 11.11
C ARG A 411 1.90 41.12 11.07
N LYS A 412 2.70 41.27 12.13
CA LYS A 412 4.06 40.70 12.18
C LYS A 412 4.08 39.18 12.20
N ASN A 413 3.06 38.55 12.79
CA ASN A 413 2.86 37.10 12.74
C ASN A 413 2.37 36.62 11.36
N ALA A 414 1.68 37.46 10.58
CA ALA A 414 1.35 37.18 9.18
C ALA A 414 2.57 37.34 8.26
N GLU A 415 3.32 38.44 8.39
CA GLU A 415 4.57 38.68 7.67
C GLU A 415 5.60 37.56 7.94
N THR A 416 5.76 37.13 9.21
CA THR A 416 6.62 35.99 9.57
C THR A 416 6.19 34.68 8.90
N ARG A 417 4.89 34.37 8.89
CA ARG A 417 4.36 33.15 8.24
C ARG A 417 4.53 33.20 6.71
N ALA A 418 4.36 34.37 6.10
CA ALA A 418 4.62 34.56 4.67
C ALA A 418 6.10 34.34 4.33
N HIS A 419 7.02 34.85 5.15
CA HIS A 419 8.46 34.58 4.98
C HIS A 419 8.82 33.11 5.20
N GLN A 420 8.21 32.41 6.17
CA GLN A 420 8.41 30.97 6.36
C GLN A 420 7.91 30.15 5.17
N ALA A 421 6.75 30.50 4.60
CA ALA A 421 6.23 29.88 3.39
C ALA A 421 7.16 30.14 2.17
N GLU A 422 7.64 31.36 1.99
CA GLU A 422 8.54 31.71 0.89
C GLU A 422 9.90 31.01 1.01
N VAL A 423 10.49 30.90 2.20
CA VAL A 423 11.72 30.11 2.39
C VAL A 423 11.46 28.62 2.09
N SER A 424 10.30 28.09 2.47
CA SER A 424 9.93 26.70 2.16
C SER A 424 9.78 26.47 0.64
N ARG A 425 9.19 27.44 -0.07
CA ARG A 425 9.08 27.45 -1.55
C ARG A 425 10.46 27.51 -2.22
N LEU A 426 11.35 28.37 -1.72
CA LEU A 426 12.73 28.50 -2.22
C LEU A 426 13.56 27.24 -1.96
N MET A 427 13.34 26.54 -0.84
CA MET A 427 13.97 25.26 -0.56
C MET A 427 13.52 24.15 -1.52
N ALA A 428 12.21 24.03 -1.77
CA ALA A 428 11.68 23.08 -2.75
C ALA A 428 12.20 23.36 -4.17
N LEU A 429 12.24 24.64 -4.58
CA LEU A 429 12.78 25.03 -5.89
C LEU A 429 14.30 24.81 -6.00
N HIS A 430 15.03 24.93 -4.89
CA HIS A 430 16.45 24.55 -4.85
C HIS A 430 16.64 23.03 -4.98
N GLU A 431 15.80 22.22 -4.34
CA GLU A 431 15.84 20.76 -4.45
C GLU A 431 15.53 20.29 -5.88
N GLN A 432 14.49 20.85 -6.50
CA GLN A 432 14.18 20.64 -7.93
C GLN A 432 15.34 21.05 -8.86
N LEU A 433 16.04 22.15 -8.56
CA LEU A 433 17.23 22.57 -9.32
C LEU A 433 18.39 21.58 -9.15
N LEU A 434 18.57 20.99 -7.96
CA LEU A 434 19.55 19.93 -7.74
C LEU A 434 19.17 18.66 -8.54
N GLU A 435 17.90 18.29 -8.62
CA GLU A 435 17.46 17.14 -9.43
C GLU A 435 17.60 17.39 -10.93
N PHE A 436 17.23 18.57 -11.42
CA PHE A 436 17.43 18.95 -12.83
C PHE A 436 18.91 18.97 -13.21
N THR A 437 19.78 19.51 -12.36
CA THR A 437 21.24 19.51 -12.63
C THR A 437 21.83 18.11 -12.59
N LYS A 438 21.39 17.22 -11.68
CA LYS A 438 21.74 15.78 -11.73
C LYS A 438 21.34 15.15 -13.07
N HIS A 439 20.11 15.39 -13.54
CA HIS A 439 19.62 14.85 -14.81
C HIS A 439 20.44 15.34 -16.01
N LYS A 440 20.72 16.65 -16.08
CA LYS A 440 21.55 17.22 -17.15
C LYS A 440 23.00 16.76 -17.12
N LEU A 441 23.59 16.54 -15.96
CA LEU A 441 24.93 15.92 -15.87
C LEU A 441 24.91 14.49 -16.44
N GLY A 442 23.88 13.70 -16.08
CA GLY A 442 23.68 12.35 -16.63
C GLY A 442 23.49 12.32 -18.15
N GLU A 443 22.76 13.27 -18.74
CA GLU A 443 22.61 13.41 -20.20
C GLU A 443 23.95 13.63 -20.92
N TYR A 444 24.90 14.33 -20.28
CA TYR A 444 26.27 14.53 -20.81
C TYR A 444 27.25 13.42 -20.39
N GLY A 445 26.78 12.37 -19.72
CA GLY A 445 27.61 11.25 -19.25
C GLY A 445 28.51 11.58 -18.05
N LEU A 446 28.27 12.70 -17.37
CA LEU A 446 29.06 13.16 -16.22
C LEU A 446 28.43 12.70 -14.91
N SER A 447 29.24 12.17 -13.98
CA SER A 447 28.77 11.81 -12.64
C SER A 447 28.90 12.97 -11.65
N LEU A 448 28.07 12.97 -10.60
CA LEU A 448 28.14 13.97 -9.51
C LEU A 448 29.51 14.00 -8.81
N SER A 449 30.23 12.87 -8.84
CA SER A 449 31.59 12.72 -8.32
C SER A 449 32.62 13.59 -9.06
N GLU A 450 32.39 13.92 -10.33
CA GLU A 450 33.35 14.63 -11.18
C GLU A 450 33.35 16.15 -10.98
N LEU A 451 32.34 16.72 -10.30
CA LEU A 451 32.29 18.17 -10.04
C LEU A 451 33.30 18.63 -8.98
N GLY A 452 33.90 17.71 -8.21
CA GLY A 452 34.86 18.05 -7.15
C GLY A 452 34.26 18.72 -5.91
N TYR A 453 32.95 18.98 -5.89
CA TYR A 453 32.21 19.46 -4.71
C TYR A 453 30.83 18.78 -4.61
N VAL A 454 30.34 18.63 -3.38
CA VAL A 454 28.99 18.11 -3.12
C VAL A 454 28.03 19.29 -2.91
N PRO A 455 26.96 19.44 -3.72
CA PRO A 455 25.94 20.45 -3.49
C PRO A 455 25.27 20.28 -2.13
N LYS A 456 25.23 21.36 -1.34
CA LYS A 456 24.72 21.31 0.04
C LYS A 456 23.19 21.31 0.07
N GLN A 457 22.60 20.14 0.30
CA GLN A 457 21.17 20.02 0.59
C GLN A 457 20.77 20.90 1.79
N LEU A 458 19.65 21.61 1.67
CA LEU A 458 19.09 22.45 2.72
C LEU A 458 18.18 21.60 3.62
N GLU A 459 18.69 21.15 4.76
CA GLU A 459 17.86 20.42 5.75
C GLU A 459 16.68 21.27 6.23
N GLN A 460 15.45 20.80 6.01
CA GLN A 460 14.20 21.41 6.53
C GLN A 460 14.21 21.58 8.07
N ALA A 461 15.06 20.83 8.78
CA ALA A 461 15.12 20.74 10.23
C ALA A 461 15.38 22.06 10.99
N ARG A 462 15.89 23.11 10.32
CA ARG A 462 16.32 24.36 11.00
C ARG A 462 15.31 25.50 11.02
N LEU A 463 14.22 25.45 10.25
CA LEU A 463 13.23 26.53 10.23
C LEU A 463 12.15 26.40 11.31
N ASN A 464 11.91 25.18 11.80
CA ASN A 464 11.00 24.90 12.91
C ASN A 464 11.67 24.97 14.29
N SER A 465 12.94 25.39 14.39
CA SER A 465 13.70 25.40 15.65
C SER A 465 13.36 26.56 16.60
N GLY A 466 12.09 27.00 16.62
CA GLY A 466 11.53 27.86 17.68
C GLY A 466 11.16 27.08 18.94
N ALA A 467 11.07 25.75 18.87
CA ALA A 467 10.77 24.88 20.01
C ALA A 467 11.92 23.90 20.28
N MET A 468 12.42 23.90 21.53
CA MET A 468 13.57 23.12 22.02
C MET A 468 13.69 21.70 21.45
N ASN A 469 14.81 21.41 20.79
CA ASN A 469 15.18 20.08 20.32
C ASN A 469 16.44 19.56 21.04
N SER A 470 16.27 19.15 22.31
CA SER A 470 17.31 18.50 23.10
C SER A 470 17.47 17.03 22.68
N SER A 471 18.13 16.80 21.54
CA SER A 471 18.37 15.45 21.02
C SER A 471 19.41 14.71 21.87
N PHE A 472 18.94 13.96 22.85
CA PHE A 472 19.76 12.97 23.56
C PHE A 472 20.03 11.78 22.62
N ARG A 473 21.10 11.85 21.83
CA ARG A 473 21.62 10.70 21.09
C ARG A 473 22.19 9.69 22.10
N SER A 474 21.38 8.68 22.42
CA SER A 474 21.86 7.47 23.10
C SER A 474 22.83 6.72 22.19
N THR A 475 24.13 6.89 22.40
CA THR A 475 25.16 6.08 21.75
C THR A 475 25.26 4.73 22.46
N GLY A 476 24.44 3.77 22.02
CA GLY A 476 24.70 2.36 22.31
C GLY A 476 26.06 1.95 21.70
N PRO A 477 26.85 1.10 22.37
CA PRO A 477 28.17 0.73 21.88
C PRO A 477 28.06 -0.10 20.61
N ALA A 478 28.79 0.30 19.56
CA ALA A 478 28.98 -0.52 18.38
C ALA A 478 29.90 -1.69 18.73
N VAL A 479 29.36 -2.92 18.72
CA VAL A 479 30.15 -4.14 18.86
C VAL A 479 30.65 -4.53 17.47
N ASN A 480 31.90 -4.16 17.17
CA ASN A 480 32.64 -4.82 16.11
C ASN A 480 33.02 -6.23 16.58
N SER A 481 32.66 -7.24 15.81
CA SER A 481 33.25 -8.58 15.90
C SER A 481 33.33 -9.21 14.52
N GLU A 482 34.35 -8.84 13.75
CA GLU A 482 34.93 -9.78 12.79
C GLU A 482 35.57 -10.91 13.61
N HIS A 483 35.19 -12.17 13.38
CA HIS A 483 36.07 -13.34 13.43
C HIS A 483 35.29 -14.63 13.13
N TYR A 484 35.73 -15.33 12.07
CA TYR A 484 35.28 -16.64 11.57
C TYR A 484 33.88 -16.71 10.94
#